data_AF-A0A415EL64-F1
#
_entry.id   AF-A0A415EL64-F1
#
_cell.length_a   1.000
_cell.length_b   1.000
_cell.length_c   1.000
_cell.angle_alpha   90.00
_cell.angle_beta   90.00
_cell.angle_gamma   90.00
#
_symmetry.space_group_name_H-M   'P 1'
#
loop_
_entity.id
_entity.type
_entity.pdbx_description
1 polymer ?
#
loop_
_entity_poly.entity_id
_entity_poly.type
_entity_poly.pdbx_seq_one_letter_code
_entity_poly.pdbx_strand_id
1 'polypeptide(L)'
;MDQEQVIREAAEKFAALIREDFKRIEAIKNAPGRKDFTKLDHVTVGILPGDGIGPYIMEQALRVAKFLLKDEIAAGKVEFTTIEGMTIEERAAKNQSLPDEVLEACKACDVLVKGPFVTPRAGDPWPNLVSANSLMRRALQLYAAVRPVRIPEKGIDWTFFRENIEGEYIWGNKGIQVNDDLAVDFKVLSRPGAERICRAAFEFAKANGKTNVTVVTKANIVKLVDGNFIKMAHALEKEYPGITVREELVDSMAAKLTDQEFTKGMQVFVLPNLYGDIVTDVAAEYQGGLGTASSSNIGDQYALFEAIHGVGNFLVQHNRAQYADPCSLIRAMGEMIAHIGYPEKKQQLVDALDICTRTEKKVVITTDKDGATAAEFTDYLLDTLAK
;
A
#
# COMPACT_ATOMS: atom_id res chain seq x y z
N MET A 1 -17.37 -7.46 39.90
CA MET A 1 -16.30 -6.44 39.96
C MET A 1 -16.93 -5.11 40.32
N ASP A 2 -16.30 -4.31 41.18
CA ASP A 2 -16.74 -2.93 41.45
C ASP A 2 -16.63 -2.12 40.14
N GLN A 3 -17.72 -1.48 39.71
CA GLN A 3 -17.76 -0.71 38.46
C GLN A 3 -16.67 0.37 38.43
N GLU A 4 -16.41 0.99 39.58
CA GLU A 4 -15.41 2.05 39.69
C GLU A 4 -13.98 1.51 39.54
N GLN A 5 -13.73 0.29 40.02
CA GLN A 5 -12.47 -0.40 39.78
C GLN A 5 -12.27 -0.69 38.29
N VAL A 6 -13.31 -1.21 37.62
CA VAL A 6 -13.25 -1.51 36.17
C VAL A 6 -12.92 -0.27 35.35
N ILE A 7 -13.56 0.86 35.69
CA ILE A 7 -13.32 2.15 35.02
C ILE A 7 -11.87 2.61 35.21
N ARG A 8 -11.31 2.48 36.41
CA ARG A 8 -9.90 2.85 36.68
C ARG A 8 -8.93 1.99 35.88
N GLU A 9 -9.14 0.68 35.84
CA GLU A 9 -8.31 -0.23 35.06
C GLU A 9 -8.36 0.09 33.55
N ALA A 10 -9.54 0.41 33.03
CA ALA A 10 -9.71 0.86 31.64
C ALA A 10 -9.00 2.19 31.38
N ALA A 11 -9.13 3.17 32.29
CA ALA A 11 -8.47 4.47 32.18
C ALA A 11 -6.94 4.36 32.20
N GLU A 12 -6.38 3.48 33.03
CA GLU A 12 -4.93 3.22 33.08
C GLU A 12 -4.40 2.62 31.77
N LYS A 13 -5.13 1.65 31.20
CA LYS A 13 -4.82 1.07 29.88
C LYS A 13 -4.84 2.14 28.80
N PHE A 14 -5.86 2.99 28.77
CA PHE A 14 -5.96 4.10 27.81
C PHE A 14 -4.83 5.11 27.97
N ALA A 15 -4.48 5.47 29.22
CA ALA A 15 -3.36 6.37 29.49
C ALA A 15 -2.01 5.79 29.02
N ALA A 16 -1.81 4.46 29.10
CA ALA A 16 -0.62 3.81 28.55
C ALA A 16 -0.53 3.97 27.02
N LEU A 17 -1.65 3.81 26.30
CA LEU A 17 -1.71 4.01 24.85
C LEU A 17 -1.35 5.45 24.46
N ILE A 18 -1.87 6.45 25.17
CA ILE A 18 -1.54 7.87 24.92
C ILE A 18 -0.03 8.13 25.12
N ARG A 19 0.56 7.58 26.19
CA ARG A 19 2.00 7.76 26.46
C ARG A 19 2.87 7.12 25.38
N GLU A 20 2.47 5.97 24.84
CA GLU A 20 3.13 5.34 23.68
C GLU A 20 3.07 6.25 22.45
N ASP A 21 1.89 6.81 22.17
CA ASP A 21 1.68 7.67 21.02
C ASP A 21 2.41 9.01 21.12
N PHE A 22 2.59 9.57 22.32
CA PHE A 22 3.46 10.75 22.50
C PHE A 22 4.91 10.47 22.08
N LYS A 23 5.47 9.31 22.43
CA LYS A 23 6.82 8.93 21.99
C LYS A 23 6.89 8.80 20.46
N ARG A 24 5.87 8.18 19.86
CA ARG A 24 5.75 8.04 18.40
C ARG A 24 5.67 9.40 17.70
N ILE A 25 4.86 10.31 18.22
CA ILE A 25 4.70 11.66 17.66
C ILE A 25 6.01 12.44 17.71
N GLU A 26 6.75 12.36 18.83
CA GLU A 26 8.07 12.98 18.94
C GLU A 26 9.08 12.33 17.97
N ALA A 27 9.02 11.01 17.77
CA ALA A 27 9.85 10.34 16.76
C ALA A 27 9.55 10.83 15.34
N ILE A 28 8.27 11.07 14.98
CA ILE A 28 7.90 11.62 13.67
C ILE A 28 8.45 13.04 13.49
N LYS A 29 8.34 13.89 14.52
CA LYS A 29 8.83 15.28 14.45
C LYS A 29 10.35 15.37 14.32
N ASN A 30 11.07 14.43 14.92
CA ASN A 30 12.53 14.37 14.91
C ASN A 30 13.09 13.50 13.77
N ALA A 31 12.22 12.92 12.93
CA ALA A 31 12.65 12.09 11.81
C ALA A 31 13.42 12.93 10.77
N PRO A 32 14.37 12.32 10.03
CA PRO A 32 15.02 12.99 8.91
C PRO A 32 14.00 13.44 7.86
N GLY A 33 14.30 14.52 7.16
CA GLY A 33 13.49 15.00 6.03
C GLY A 33 13.42 13.96 4.91
N ARG A 34 12.36 14.05 4.10
CA ARG A 34 12.07 13.11 3.01
C ARG A 34 13.27 12.91 2.06
N LYS A 35 13.66 11.66 1.86
CA LYS A 35 14.64 11.22 0.88
C LYS A 35 14.10 11.44 -0.53
N ASP A 36 14.91 12.03 -1.40
CA ASP A 36 14.62 12.14 -2.83
C ASP A 36 15.24 10.95 -3.56
N PHE A 37 14.44 9.90 -3.76
CA PHE A 37 14.87 8.65 -4.38
C PHE A 37 15.38 8.84 -5.83
N THR A 38 14.97 9.91 -6.51
CA THR A 38 15.37 10.21 -7.89
C THR A 38 16.79 10.79 -8.00
N LYS A 39 17.36 11.22 -6.87
CA LYS A 39 18.70 11.84 -6.79
C LYS A 39 19.75 10.93 -6.17
N LEU A 40 19.43 9.65 -5.94
CA LEU A 40 20.38 8.69 -5.41
C LEU A 40 21.35 8.25 -6.53
N ASP A 41 22.64 8.25 -6.24
CA ASP A 41 23.67 7.76 -7.17
C ASP A 41 23.57 6.24 -7.38
N HIS A 42 23.10 5.54 -6.35
CA HIS A 42 22.86 4.10 -6.32
C HIS A 42 21.60 3.81 -5.51
N VAL A 43 20.78 2.86 -5.99
CA VAL A 43 19.56 2.40 -5.33
C VAL A 43 19.64 0.90 -5.09
N THR A 44 19.57 0.49 -3.81
CA THR A 44 19.45 -0.91 -3.45
C THR A 44 17.97 -1.29 -3.27
N VAL A 45 17.49 -2.22 -4.09
CA VAL A 45 16.13 -2.74 -4.09
C VAL A 45 16.08 -4.10 -3.37
N GLY A 46 15.50 -4.12 -2.18
CA GLY A 46 15.30 -5.33 -1.38
C GLY A 46 14.07 -6.11 -1.84
N ILE A 47 14.24 -7.39 -2.12
CA ILE A 47 13.21 -8.29 -2.62
C ILE A 47 12.80 -9.27 -1.55
N LEU A 48 11.49 -9.29 -1.25
CA LEU A 48 10.87 -10.22 -0.32
C LEU A 48 9.85 -11.07 -1.10
N PRO A 49 10.22 -12.28 -1.57
CA PRO A 49 9.37 -13.05 -2.48
C PRO A 49 7.96 -13.35 -1.95
N GLY A 50 7.80 -13.44 -0.63
CA GLY A 50 6.52 -13.73 0.00
C GLY A 50 6.22 -15.22 0.08
N ASP A 51 4.98 -15.52 0.46
CA ASP A 51 4.45 -16.86 0.68
C ASP A 51 3.51 -17.29 -0.46
N GLY A 52 3.24 -18.59 -0.55
CA GLY A 52 2.25 -19.15 -1.48
C GLY A 52 2.62 -18.92 -2.95
N ILE A 53 1.79 -18.18 -3.69
CA ILE A 53 2.09 -17.81 -5.09
C ILE A 53 3.21 -16.76 -5.21
N GLY A 54 3.60 -16.10 -4.11
CA GLY A 54 4.55 -14.99 -4.10
C GLY A 54 5.85 -15.26 -4.85
N PRO A 55 6.58 -16.35 -4.56
CA PRO A 55 7.81 -16.68 -5.27
C PRO A 55 7.65 -16.81 -6.79
N TYR A 56 6.55 -17.42 -7.25
CA TYR A 56 6.28 -17.63 -8.69
C TYR A 56 6.08 -16.31 -9.43
N ILE A 57 5.30 -15.40 -8.86
CA ILE A 57 5.03 -14.09 -9.48
C ILE A 57 6.20 -13.11 -9.29
N MET A 58 6.95 -13.22 -8.19
CA MET A 58 8.12 -12.37 -7.92
C MET A 58 9.24 -12.65 -8.92
N GLU A 59 9.48 -13.92 -9.24
CA GLU A 59 10.45 -14.30 -10.27
C GLU A 59 10.13 -13.58 -11.59
N GLN A 60 8.87 -13.62 -12.02
CA GLN A 60 8.43 -12.98 -13.25
C GLN A 60 8.51 -11.44 -13.19
N ALA A 61 8.10 -10.83 -12.07
CA ALA A 61 8.22 -9.40 -11.86
C ALA A 61 9.68 -8.92 -11.93
N LEU A 62 10.61 -9.70 -11.36
CA LEU A 62 12.04 -9.42 -11.44
C LEU A 62 12.60 -9.55 -12.87
N ARG A 63 12.15 -10.54 -13.65
CA ARG A 63 12.56 -10.67 -15.06
C ARG A 63 12.22 -9.41 -15.85
N VAL A 64 10.99 -8.90 -15.69
CA VAL A 64 10.53 -7.67 -16.35
C VAL A 64 11.31 -6.45 -15.85
N ALA A 65 11.49 -6.30 -14.53
CA ALA A 65 12.23 -5.17 -13.97
C ALA A 65 13.68 -5.14 -14.44
N LYS A 66 14.36 -6.30 -14.45
CA LYS A 66 15.74 -6.43 -14.95
C LYS A 66 15.86 -6.13 -16.44
N PHE A 67 14.85 -6.49 -17.24
CA PHE A 67 14.81 -6.14 -18.66
C PHE A 67 14.74 -4.62 -18.86
N LEU A 68 13.81 -3.96 -18.16
CA LEU A 68 13.62 -2.51 -18.26
C LEU A 68 14.83 -1.73 -17.73
N LEU A 69 15.45 -2.20 -16.65
CA LEU A 69 16.57 -1.54 -15.97
C LEU A 69 17.95 -2.07 -16.38
N LYS A 70 18.06 -2.79 -17.50
CA LYS A 70 19.31 -3.47 -17.90
C LYS A 70 20.54 -2.52 -17.91
N ASP A 71 20.34 -1.29 -18.35
CA ASP A 71 21.41 -0.30 -18.51
C ASP A 71 21.80 0.30 -17.15
N GLU A 72 20.83 0.55 -16.27
CA GLU A 72 21.05 1.07 -14.92
C GLU A 72 21.72 0.02 -14.02
N ILE A 73 21.35 -1.26 -14.18
CA ILE A 73 22.01 -2.37 -13.50
C ILE A 73 23.46 -2.49 -13.99
N ALA A 74 23.68 -2.48 -15.31
CA ALA A 74 25.03 -2.53 -15.88
C ALA A 74 25.90 -1.35 -15.46
N ALA A 75 25.30 -0.17 -15.26
CA ALA A 75 25.96 1.02 -14.75
C ALA A 75 26.14 1.05 -13.22
N GLY A 76 25.66 0.04 -12.49
CA GLY A 76 25.73 -0.02 -11.03
C GLY A 76 24.84 1.01 -10.32
N LYS A 77 23.84 1.59 -11.00
CA LYS A 77 22.89 2.54 -10.41
C LYS A 77 21.75 1.87 -9.67
N VAL A 78 21.40 0.64 -10.06
CA VAL A 78 20.36 -0.15 -9.41
C VAL A 78 20.87 -1.55 -9.12
N GLU A 79 20.69 -2.01 -7.89
CA GLU A 79 20.98 -3.37 -7.46
C GLU A 79 19.73 -4.03 -6.87
N PHE A 80 19.52 -5.30 -7.18
CA PHE A 80 18.46 -6.11 -6.58
C PHE A 80 19.08 -7.12 -5.62
N THR A 81 18.62 -7.12 -4.36
CA THR A 81 19.05 -8.06 -3.33
C THR A 81 17.86 -8.79 -2.73
N THR A 82 17.96 -10.12 -2.57
CA THR A 82 16.89 -10.90 -1.94
C THR A 82 17.08 -10.90 -0.43
N ILE A 83 16.02 -10.61 0.31
CA ILE A 83 15.97 -10.68 1.77
C ILE A 83 15.27 -11.98 2.17
N GLU A 84 16.01 -12.87 2.82
CA GLU A 84 15.51 -14.16 3.33
C GLU A 84 14.90 -14.02 4.73
N GLY A 85 14.32 -15.09 5.30
CA GLY A 85 13.83 -15.09 6.68
C GLY A 85 12.37 -14.67 6.88
N MET A 86 11.60 -14.50 5.80
CA MET A 86 10.23 -14.00 5.83
C MET A 86 9.15 -14.99 5.43
N THR A 87 9.51 -16.25 5.14
CA THR A 87 8.50 -17.28 4.92
C THR A 87 7.65 -17.49 6.18
N ILE A 88 6.41 -17.95 6.03
CA ILE A 88 5.54 -18.25 7.17
C ILE A 88 6.17 -19.29 8.11
N GLU A 89 6.90 -20.27 7.56
CA GLU A 89 7.64 -21.29 8.31
C GLU A 89 8.71 -20.66 9.22
N GLU A 90 9.55 -19.76 8.67
CA GLU A 90 10.62 -19.10 9.41
C GLU A 90 10.08 -18.17 10.50
N ARG A 91 9.03 -17.41 10.18
CA ARG A 91 8.34 -16.52 11.11
C ARG A 91 7.68 -17.29 12.25
N ALA A 92 7.05 -18.43 11.92
CA ALA A 92 6.43 -19.32 12.90
C ALA A 92 7.49 -19.96 13.81
N ALA A 93 8.61 -20.43 13.26
CA ALA A 93 9.69 -21.03 14.04
C ALA A 93 10.30 -20.07 15.07
N LYS A 94 10.34 -18.76 14.75
CA LYS A 94 10.83 -17.70 15.65
C LYS A 94 9.74 -17.11 16.54
N ASN A 95 8.48 -17.48 16.32
CA ASN A 95 7.31 -16.82 16.91
C ASN A 95 7.35 -15.28 16.74
N GLN A 96 7.80 -14.84 15.57
CA GLN A 96 8.00 -13.43 15.23
C GLN A 96 7.43 -13.15 13.84
N SER A 97 6.43 -12.27 13.76
CA SER A 97 5.82 -11.86 12.50
C SER A 97 6.77 -11.08 11.57
N LEU A 98 7.75 -10.40 12.16
CA LEU A 98 8.80 -9.66 11.47
C LEU A 98 10.07 -9.82 12.32
N PRO A 99 10.98 -10.75 11.97
CA PRO A 99 12.23 -10.93 12.68
C PRO A 99 13.11 -9.67 12.65
N ASP A 100 13.86 -9.43 13.72
CA ASP A 100 14.64 -8.19 13.87
C ASP A 100 15.73 -8.09 12.80
N GLU A 101 16.42 -9.19 12.50
CA GLU A 101 17.45 -9.25 11.47
C GLU A 101 16.92 -8.98 10.06
N VAL A 102 15.66 -9.38 9.79
CA VAL A 102 15.00 -9.07 8.52
C VAL A 102 14.66 -7.59 8.45
N LEU A 103 14.17 -7.00 9.54
CA LEU A 103 13.88 -5.57 9.57
C LEU A 103 15.15 -4.75 9.34
N GLU A 104 16.29 -5.15 9.91
CA GLU A 104 17.57 -4.48 9.66
C GLU A 104 18.03 -4.66 8.20
N ALA A 105 17.86 -5.84 7.61
CA ALA A 105 18.11 -6.05 6.18
C ALA A 105 17.20 -5.17 5.30
N CYS A 106 15.93 -4.99 5.69
CA CYS A 106 15.00 -4.08 5.01
C CYS A 106 15.45 -2.63 5.11
N LYS A 107 15.93 -2.18 6.27
CA LYS A 107 16.44 -0.82 6.48
C LYS A 107 17.77 -0.54 5.78
N ALA A 108 18.52 -1.58 5.44
CA ALA A 108 19.74 -1.47 4.63
C ALA A 108 19.45 -1.21 3.14
N CYS A 109 18.19 -1.37 2.71
CA CYS A 109 17.74 -1.07 1.35
C CYS A 109 17.06 0.30 1.29
N ASP A 110 17.07 0.94 0.11
CA ASP A 110 16.32 2.17 -0.11
C ASP A 110 14.85 1.89 -0.39
N VAL A 111 14.61 0.87 -1.20
CA VAL A 111 13.29 0.50 -1.69
C VAL A 111 13.09 -1.00 -1.52
N LEU A 112 11.87 -1.39 -1.21
CA LEU A 112 11.49 -2.78 -1.01
C LEU A 112 10.40 -3.16 -2.00
N VAL A 113 10.44 -4.39 -2.48
CA VAL A 113 9.34 -5.00 -3.23
C VAL A 113 9.01 -6.35 -2.63
N LYS A 114 7.73 -6.56 -2.30
CA LYS A 114 7.27 -7.78 -1.63
C LYS A 114 6.15 -8.49 -2.37
N GLY A 115 6.21 -9.82 -2.34
CA GLY A 115 5.05 -10.67 -2.59
C GLY A 115 4.09 -10.69 -1.38
N PRO A 116 2.98 -11.43 -1.47
CA PRO A 116 2.02 -11.55 -0.38
C PRO A 116 2.60 -12.32 0.81
N PHE A 117 2.24 -11.95 2.04
CA PHE A 117 2.59 -12.69 3.26
C PHE A 117 1.35 -13.31 3.89
N VAL A 118 1.49 -14.53 4.42
CA VAL A 118 0.47 -15.14 5.27
C VAL A 118 0.38 -14.34 6.58
N THR A 119 -0.84 -13.96 6.95
CA THR A 119 -1.18 -13.55 8.33
C THR A 119 -2.04 -14.67 8.90
N PRO A 120 -1.48 -15.53 9.78
CA PRO A 120 -2.20 -16.67 10.32
C PRO A 120 -3.31 -16.22 11.27
N ARG A 121 -4.41 -16.98 11.31
CA ARG A 121 -5.57 -16.77 12.18
C ARG A 121 -5.67 -17.87 13.22
N ALA A 122 -6.46 -17.63 14.27
CA ALA A 122 -6.78 -18.67 15.24
C ALA A 122 -7.38 -19.91 14.52
N GLY A 123 -6.74 -21.06 14.70
CA GLY A 123 -7.12 -22.33 14.06
C GLY A 123 -6.32 -22.68 12.79
N ASP A 124 -5.49 -21.77 12.26
CA ASP A 124 -4.52 -22.10 11.22
C ASP A 124 -3.39 -23.01 11.79
N PRO A 125 -2.62 -23.75 10.95
CA PRO A 125 -1.52 -24.60 11.42
C PRO A 125 -0.32 -23.82 12.00
N TRP A 126 -0.38 -22.50 11.98
CA TRP A 126 0.67 -21.59 12.39
C TRP A 126 0.31 -20.89 13.70
N PRO A 127 1.29 -20.42 14.50
CA PRO A 127 1.01 -19.61 15.67
C PRO A 127 0.21 -18.36 15.29
N ASN A 128 -0.62 -17.87 16.23
CA ASN A 128 -1.42 -16.67 16.03
C ASN A 128 -0.51 -15.42 16.05
N LEU A 129 0.07 -15.12 14.90
CA LEU A 129 1.01 -14.04 14.68
C LEU A 129 0.29 -12.77 14.21
N VAL A 130 0.71 -11.62 14.72
CA VAL A 130 0.25 -10.32 14.21
C VAL A 130 0.65 -10.13 12.74
N SER A 131 -0.05 -9.27 12.01
CA SER A 131 0.24 -9.07 10.59
C SER A 131 1.64 -8.48 10.35
N ALA A 132 2.47 -9.21 9.59
CA ALA A 132 3.79 -8.76 9.16
C ALA A 132 3.73 -7.45 8.34
N ASN A 133 2.73 -7.34 7.44
CA ASN A 133 2.51 -6.13 6.63
C ASN A 133 2.33 -4.90 7.52
N SER A 134 1.51 -5.05 8.57
CA SER A 134 1.21 -3.98 9.53
C SER A 134 2.45 -3.56 10.31
N LEU A 135 3.28 -4.53 10.74
CA LEU A 135 4.54 -4.25 11.44
C LEU A 135 5.54 -3.54 10.54
N MET A 136 5.75 -4.02 9.30
CA MET A 136 6.67 -3.39 8.34
C MET A 136 6.28 -1.94 8.05
N ARG A 137 4.99 -1.68 7.79
CA ARG A 137 4.49 -0.32 7.53
C ARG A 137 4.79 0.63 8.69
N ARG A 138 4.56 0.21 9.94
CA ARG A 138 4.88 1.02 11.12
C ARG A 138 6.38 1.18 11.34
N ALA A 139 7.14 0.09 11.26
CA ALA A 139 8.58 0.08 11.53
C ALA A 139 9.36 0.96 10.54
N LEU A 140 8.91 1.00 9.27
CA LEU A 140 9.52 1.78 8.20
C LEU A 140 8.84 3.13 7.96
N GLN A 141 7.87 3.52 8.79
CA GLN A 141 7.10 4.77 8.66
C GLN A 141 6.46 4.96 7.28
N LEU A 142 5.94 3.88 6.68
CA LEU A 142 5.30 3.87 5.37
C LEU A 142 3.86 4.38 5.47
N TYR A 143 3.73 5.68 5.72
CA TYR A 143 2.50 6.33 6.13
C TYR A 143 1.48 6.54 5.00
N ALA A 144 1.90 6.48 3.74
CA ALA A 144 1.03 6.71 2.58
C ALA A 144 0.88 5.43 1.76
N ALA A 145 -0.31 4.83 1.75
CA ALA A 145 -0.68 3.83 0.76
C ALA A 145 -1.25 4.55 -0.47
N VAL A 146 -0.49 4.55 -1.56
CA VAL A 146 -0.83 5.19 -2.83
C VAL A 146 -1.38 4.14 -3.79
N ARG A 147 -2.60 4.37 -4.28
CA ARG A 147 -3.33 3.47 -5.18
C ARG A 147 -3.88 4.23 -6.38
N PRO A 148 -3.29 4.09 -7.58
CA PRO A 148 -3.84 4.68 -8.80
C PRO A 148 -5.01 3.86 -9.34
N VAL A 149 -6.04 4.52 -9.85
CA VAL A 149 -7.21 3.91 -10.49
C VAL A 149 -7.48 4.64 -11.80
N ARG A 150 -7.42 3.92 -12.92
CA ARG A 150 -7.55 4.49 -14.26
C ARG A 150 -8.56 3.71 -15.10
N ILE A 151 -9.59 4.41 -15.58
CA ILE A 151 -10.63 3.88 -16.48
C ILE A 151 -10.79 4.87 -17.65
N PRO A 152 -9.91 4.80 -18.67
CA PRO A 152 -9.84 5.80 -19.74
C PRO A 152 -11.18 6.03 -20.47
N GLU A 153 -11.94 4.96 -20.72
CA GLU A 153 -13.25 5.00 -21.38
C GLU A 153 -14.30 5.79 -20.58
N LYS A 154 -14.07 6.03 -19.29
CA LYS A 154 -14.91 6.87 -18.41
C LYS A 154 -14.25 8.20 -18.07
N GLY A 155 -13.09 8.50 -18.63
CA GLY A 155 -12.29 9.68 -18.28
C GLY A 155 -11.76 9.67 -16.84
N ILE A 156 -11.64 8.50 -16.22
CA ILE A 156 -11.19 8.36 -14.83
C ILE A 156 -9.68 8.19 -14.79
N ASP A 157 -9.03 9.06 -14.05
CA ASP A 157 -7.61 9.00 -13.68
C ASP A 157 -7.44 9.52 -12.26
N TRP A 158 -7.69 8.63 -11.31
CA TRP A 158 -7.71 8.90 -9.89
C TRP A 158 -6.45 8.38 -9.21
N THR A 159 -6.01 9.09 -8.17
CA THR A 159 -4.95 8.59 -7.29
C THR A 159 -5.35 8.77 -5.85
N PHE A 160 -5.41 7.66 -5.12
CA PHE A 160 -5.79 7.63 -3.72
C PHE A 160 -4.55 7.62 -2.83
N PHE A 161 -4.55 8.49 -1.82
CA PHE A 161 -3.58 8.59 -0.74
C PHE A 161 -4.28 8.19 0.56
N ARG A 162 -4.12 6.93 0.94
CA ARG A 162 -4.62 6.39 2.20
C ARG A 162 -3.56 6.59 3.29
N GLU A 163 -3.92 7.24 4.39
CA GLU A 163 -3.12 7.19 5.62
C GLU A 163 -3.02 5.72 6.07
N ASN A 164 -1.82 5.22 6.37
CA ASN A 164 -1.58 3.78 6.42
C ASN A 164 -1.10 3.26 7.79
N ILE A 165 -0.83 4.15 8.75
CA ILE A 165 -0.23 3.76 10.04
C ILE A 165 -0.90 4.38 11.28
N GLU A 166 -1.96 5.18 11.11
CA GLU A 166 -2.83 5.73 12.15
C GLU A 166 -4.30 5.27 11.94
N GLY A 167 -5.27 6.05 12.45
CA GLY A 167 -6.69 5.73 12.40
C GLY A 167 -7.08 4.67 13.43
N GLU A 168 -8.02 3.82 13.06
CA GLU A 168 -8.51 2.70 13.87
C GLU A 168 -7.46 1.57 13.97
N TYR A 169 -6.53 1.50 13.01
CA TYR A 169 -5.64 0.35 12.87
C TYR A 169 -4.40 0.42 13.78
N ILE A 170 -4.02 1.61 14.25
CA ILE A 170 -2.81 1.78 15.06
C ILE A 170 -2.88 1.08 16.42
N TRP A 171 -4.06 1.08 17.03
CA TRP A 171 -4.34 0.39 18.30
C TRP A 171 -5.29 -0.79 18.11
N GLY A 172 -5.52 -1.25 16.88
CA GLY A 172 -6.60 -2.20 16.54
C GLY A 172 -6.52 -3.58 17.21
N ASN A 173 -5.41 -3.93 17.86
CA ASN A 173 -5.28 -5.13 18.71
C ASN A 173 -5.10 -4.80 20.21
N LYS A 174 -5.29 -3.53 20.58
CA LYS A 174 -5.11 -2.96 21.93
C LYS A 174 -6.41 -2.33 22.46
N GLY A 175 -7.56 -2.67 21.86
CA GLY A 175 -8.88 -2.31 22.37
C GLY A 175 -9.04 -2.72 23.83
N ILE A 176 -9.93 -2.04 24.53
CA ILE A 176 -10.14 -2.25 25.96
C ILE A 176 -11.47 -2.98 26.16
N GLN A 177 -11.39 -4.25 26.56
CA GLN A 177 -12.54 -4.92 27.17
C GLN A 177 -12.72 -4.34 28.57
N VAL A 178 -13.78 -3.56 28.77
CA VAL A 178 -14.10 -2.94 30.06
C VAL A 178 -14.75 -4.01 30.95
N ASN A 179 -15.83 -4.63 30.48
CA ASN A 179 -16.49 -5.77 31.12
C ASN A 179 -17.17 -6.64 30.04
N ASP A 180 -17.97 -7.64 30.41
CA ASP A 180 -18.62 -8.54 29.45
C ASP A 180 -19.57 -7.84 28.46
N ASP A 181 -20.10 -6.67 28.83
CA ASP A 181 -21.09 -5.92 28.03
C ASP A 181 -20.49 -4.73 27.27
N LEU A 182 -19.26 -4.32 27.59
CA LEU A 182 -18.65 -3.11 27.04
C LEU A 182 -17.20 -3.35 26.60
N ALA A 183 -16.98 -3.15 25.30
CA ALA A 183 -15.67 -3.04 24.67
C ALA A 183 -15.51 -1.66 24.03
N VAL A 184 -14.29 -1.13 24.04
CA VAL A 184 -13.95 0.19 23.47
C VAL A 184 -12.76 0.06 22.55
N ASP A 185 -12.96 0.50 21.31
CA ASP A 185 -11.91 0.76 20.32
C ASP A 185 -11.78 2.25 20.03
N PHE A 186 -10.66 2.62 19.41
CA PHE A 186 -10.23 4.01 19.28
C PHE A 186 -9.96 4.35 17.83
N LYS A 187 -10.10 5.65 17.52
CA LYS A 187 -9.60 6.24 16.29
C LYS A 187 -8.61 7.33 16.64
N VAL A 188 -7.39 7.21 16.12
CA VAL A 188 -6.29 8.12 16.47
C VAL A 188 -5.82 8.89 15.25
N LEU A 189 -5.57 10.18 15.44
CA LEU A 189 -4.90 11.03 14.47
C LEU A 189 -3.90 11.92 15.20
N SER A 190 -2.68 11.98 14.68
CA SER A 190 -1.71 12.99 15.06
C SER A 190 -1.64 14.10 14.01
N ARG A 191 -1.39 15.34 14.44
CA ARG A 191 -1.15 16.45 13.51
C ARG A 191 -0.03 16.16 12.50
N PRO A 192 1.18 15.71 12.90
CA PRO A 192 2.22 15.42 11.93
C PRO A 192 1.87 14.24 11.00
N GLY A 193 1.11 13.25 11.49
CA GLY A 193 0.57 12.17 10.68
C GLY A 193 -0.37 12.66 9.59
N ALA A 194 -1.33 13.52 9.94
CA ALA A 194 -2.23 14.18 9.00
C ALA A 194 -1.49 15.06 7.99
N GLU A 195 -0.51 15.82 8.45
CA GLU A 195 0.23 16.77 7.61
C GLU A 195 1.00 16.05 6.51
N ARG A 196 1.79 15.01 6.84
CA ARG A 196 2.62 14.32 5.85
C ARG A 196 1.83 13.58 4.78
N ILE A 197 0.68 12.98 5.12
CA ILE A 197 -0.19 12.30 4.14
C ILE A 197 -0.90 13.29 3.23
N CYS A 198 -1.48 14.36 3.79
CA CYS A 198 -2.10 15.39 2.99
C CYS A 198 -1.06 16.08 2.10
N ARG A 199 0.10 16.45 2.63
CA ARG A 199 1.19 17.06 1.86
C ARG A 199 1.66 16.16 0.73
N ALA A 200 1.78 14.85 0.96
CA ALA A 200 2.10 13.90 -0.10
C ALA A 200 1.07 13.91 -1.25
N ALA A 201 -0.23 13.99 -0.93
CA ALA A 201 -1.29 14.10 -1.93
C ALA A 201 -1.24 15.43 -2.71
N PHE A 202 -0.98 16.56 -2.04
CA PHE A 202 -0.83 17.86 -2.69
C PHE A 202 0.42 17.96 -3.57
N GLU A 203 1.57 17.45 -3.11
CA GLU A 203 2.78 17.39 -3.93
C GLU A 203 2.58 16.52 -5.17
N PHE A 204 1.90 15.38 -5.02
CA PHE A 204 1.53 14.55 -6.17
C PHE A 204 0.61 15.29 -7.13
N ALA A 205 -0.44 15.95 -6.61
CA ALA A 205 -1.36 16.72 -7.44
C ALA A 205 -0.61 17.79 -8.25
N LYS A 206 0.27 18.56 -7.60
CA LYS A 206 1.10 19.59 -8.23
C LYS A 206 2.04 19.01 -9.30
N ALA A 207 2.77 17.95 -8.97
CA ALA A 207 3.73 17.33 -9.88
C ALA A 207 3.07 16.71 -11.11
N ASN A 208 1.79 16.32 -11.02
CA ASN A 208 1.05 15.66 -12.09
C ASN A 208 -0.03 16.57 -12.72
N GLY A 209 0.03 17.88 -12.49
CA GLY A 209 -0.90 18.85 -13.08
C GLY A 209 -2.38 18.65 -12.69
N LYS A 210 -2.65 18.02 -11.54
CA LYS A 210 -3.98 17.87 -10.97
C LYS A 210 -4.38 19.14 -10.22
N THR A 211 -5.65 19.48 -10.25
CA THR A 211 -6.23 20.73 -9.70
C THR A 211 -7.22 20.49 -8.57
N ASN A 212 -7.44 19.24 -8.17
CA ASN A 212 -8.32 18.87 -7.07
C ASN A 212 -7.70 17.81 -6.14
N VAL A 213 -7.84 18.05 -4.84
CA VAL A 213 -7.66 17.06 -3.78
C VAL A 213 -8.98 16.89 -3.03
N THR A 214 -9.58 15.71 -3.14
CA THR A 214 -10.82 15.33 -2.44
C THR A 214 -10.48 14.64 -1.10
N VAL A 215 -10.92 15.22 0.00
CA VAL A 215 -10.72 14.72 1.36
C VAL A 215 -11.97 13.93 1.76
N VAL A 216 -11.81 12.63 2.01
CA VAL A 216 -12.95 11.73 2.29
C VAL A 216 -12.95 11.30 3.75
N THR A 217 -13.99 11.65 4.50
CA THR A 217 -14.08 11.38 5.95
C THR A 217 -15.50 11.08 6.41
N LYS A 218 -15.71 10.88 7.71
CA LYS A 218 -17.03 10.86 8.35
C LYS A 218 -17.15 11.97 9.41
N ALA A 219 -16.65 13.17 9.11
CA ALA A 219 -16.56 14.30 10.06
C ALA A 219 -17.90 14.78 10.65
N ASN A 220 -19.03 14.46 10.01
CA ASN A 220 -20.36 14.75 10.59
C ASN A 220 -20.66 13.91 11.84
N ILE A 221 -20.06 12.72 11.96
CA ILE A 221 -20.17 11.83 13.12
C ILE A 221 -18.87 11.88 13.94
N VAL A 222 -17.72 11.68 13.31
CA VAL A 222 -16.40 11.63 13.95
C VAL A 222 -15.78 13.04 13.98
N LYS A 223 -16.40 13.94 14.75
CA LYS A 223 -16.15 15.39 14.67
C LYS A 223 -14.70 15.81 14.93
N LEU A 224 -14.02 15.19 15.90
CA LEU A 224 -12.70 15.64 16.34
C LEU A 224 -11.58 15.15 15.42
N VAL A 225 -11.49 13.83 15.23
CA VAL A 225 -10.41 13.19 14.46
C VAL A 225 -10.53 13.60 12.99
N ASP A 226 -11.67 13.33 12.36
CA ASP A 226 -11.86 13.63 10.95
C ASP A 226 -11.95 15.13 10.68
N GLY A 227 -12.54 15.89 11.60
CA GLY A 227 -12.54 17.35 11.51
C GLY A 227 -11.12 17.94 11.55
N ASN A 228 -10.21 17.35 12.34
CA ASN A 228 -8.80 17.76 12.32
C ASN A 228 -8.07 17.34 11.04
N PHE A 229 -8.46 16.21 10.44
CA PHE A 229 -7.95 15.78 9.13
C PHE A 229 -8.34 16.77 8.02
N ILE A 230 -9.62 17.16 7.96
CA ILE A 230 -10.13 18.19 7.03
C ILE A 230 -9.42 19.53 7.24
N LYS A 231 -9.29 19.99 8.50
CA LYS A 231 -8.56 21.23 8.81
C LYS A 231 -7.13 21.20 8.30
N MET A 232 -6.46 20.05 8.37
CA MET A 232 -5.10 19.91 7.85
C MET A 232 -5.07 20.04 6.33
N ALA A 233 -5.99 19.41 5.62
CA ALA A 233 -6.08 19.54 4.17
C ALA A 233 -6.33 21.00 3.71
N HIS A 234 -7.25 21.72 4.36
CA HIS A 234 -7.48 23.14 4.08
C HIS A 234 -6.34 24.05 4.54
N ALA A 235 -5.57 23.67 5.56
CA ALA A 235 -4.37 24.40 5.92
C ALA A 235 -3.34 24.32 4.78
N LEU A 236 -3.15 23.13 4.22
CA LEU A 236 -2.25 22.89 3.09
C LEU A 236 -2.76 23.51 1.80
N GLU A 237 -4.07 23.52 1.52
CA GLU A 237 -4.64 24.17 0.33
C GLU A 237 -4.10 25.59 0.08
N LYS A 238 -3.88 26.35 1.15
CA LYS A 238 -3.32 27.71 1.10
C LYS A 238 -1.88 27.78 0.61
N GLU A 239 -1.13 26.68 0.73
CA GLU A 239 0.26 26.53 0.29
C GLU A 239 0.36 26.09 -1.19
N TYR A 240 -0.74 25.64 -1.80
CA TYR A 240 -0.76 25.09 -3.17
C TYR A 240 -1.75 25.83 -4.10
N PRO A 241 -1.39 27.03 -4.59
CA PRO A 241 -2.23 27.77 -5.55
C PRO A 241 -2.58 26.93 -6.79
N GLY A 242 -3.86 26.92 -7.17
CA GLY A 242 -4.36 26.17 -8.33
C GLY A 242 -4.88 24.76 -7.99
N ILE A 243 -4.73 24.30 -6.75
CA ILE A 243 -5.33 23.06 -6.26
C ILE A 243 -6.45 23.42 -5.28
N THR A 244 -7.65 22.89 -5.52
CA THR A 244 -8.80 23.08 -4.64
C THR A 244 -9.06 21.84 -3.80
N VAL A 245 -9.51 22.05 -2.55
CA VAL A 245 -9.98 20.98 -1.68
C VAL A 245 -11.48 20.79 -1.86
N ARG A 246 -11.88 19.53 -2.06
CA ARG A 246 -13.28 19.09 -1.98
C ARG A 246 -13.45 18.19 -0.77
N GLU A 247 -14.46 18.42 0.06
CA GLU A 247 -14.81 17.52 1.15
C GLU A 247 -15.90 16.55 0.72
N GLU A 248 -15.74 15.28 1.04
CA GLU A 248 -16.78 14.27 0.81
C GLU A 248 -16.93 13.34 2.02
N LEU A 249 -18.16 12.87 2.21
CA LEU A 249 -18.43 11.86 3.24
C LEU A 249 -18.14 10.46 2.69
N VAL A 250 -17.54 9.60 3.51
CA VAL A 250 -17.11 8.25 3.11
C VAL A 250 -18.26 7.36 2.63
N ASP A 251 -19.45 7.51 3.21
CA ASP A 251 -20.65 6.79 2.77
C ASP A 251 -21.16 7.28 1.42
N SER A 252 -21.21 8.60 1.21
CA SER A 252 -21.55 9.19 -0.09
C SER A 252 -20.54 8.77 -1.15
N MET A 253 -19.24 8.81 -0.81
CA MET A 253 -18.16 8.41 -1.69
C MET A 253 -18.31 6.94 -2.10
N ALA A 254 -18.48 6.03 -1.15
CA ALA A 254 -18.65 4.61 -1.44
C ALA A 254 -19.91 4.33 -2.25
N ALA A 255 -21.04 4.97 -1.92
CA ALA A 255 -22.32 4.73 -2.59
C ALA A 255 -22.38 5.30 -4.01
N LYS A 256 -21.65 6.39 -4.29
CA LYS A 256 -21.75 7.15 -5.55
C LYS A 256 -20.45 7.16 -6.35
N LEU A 257 -19.45 6.35 -5.99
CA LEU A 257 -18.15 6.32 -6.68
C LEU A 257 -18.30 6.05 -8.20
N THR A 258 -19.33 5.32 -8.61
CA THR A 258 -19.57 5.00 -10.03
C THR A 258 -20.42 6.05 -10.76
N ASP A 259 -20.96 7.04 -10.05
CA ASP A 259 -21.75 8.15 -10.61
C ASP A 259 -20.82 9.24 -11.17
N GLN A 260 -20.90 9.45 -12.48
CA GLN A 260 -20.05 10.40 -13.21
C GLN A 260 -20.33 11.86 -12.84
N GLU A 261 -21.58 12.21 -12.54
CA GLU A 261 -21.93 13.58 -12.13
C GLU A 261 -21.39 13.86 -10.73
N PHE A 262 -21.53 12.89 -9.82
CA PHE A 262 -20.98 12.99 -8.47
C PHE A 262 -19.45 13.14 -8.47
N THR A 263 -18.75 12.29 -9.22
CA THR A 263 -17.27 12.23 -9.25
C THR A 263 -16.61 13.25 -10.17
N LYS A 264 -17.40 14.06 -10.87
CA LYS A 264 -16.91 15.09 -11.79
C LYS A 264 -15.87 15.99 -11.13
N GLY A 265 -14.70 16.09 -11.76
CA GLY A 265 -13.59 16.94 -11.31
C GLY A 265 -12.74 16.36 -10.16
N MET A 266 -13.09 15.20 -9.60
CA MET A 266 -12.24 14.54 -8.61
C MET A 266 -11.02 13.89 -9.27
N GLN A 267 -9.85 14.05 -8.66
CA GLN A 267 -8.58 13.60 -9.25
C GLN A 267 -7.67 12.92 -8.22
N VAL A 268 -7.33 13.62 -7.14
CA VAL A 268 -6.53 13.06 -6.05
C VAL A 268 -7.41 12.93 -4.83
N PHE A 269 -7.33 11.79 -4.13
CA PHE A 269 -8.13 11.53 -2.95
C PHE A 269 -7.21 11.35 -1.75
N VAL A 270 -7.57 11.91 -0.60
CA VAL A 270 -6.85 11.69 0.65
C VAL A 270 -7.80 11.24 1.76
N LEU A 271 -7.48 10.12 2.41
CA LEU A 271 -8.38 9.43 3.32
C LEU A 271 -7.65 8.94 4.59
N PRO A 272 -8.29 9.02 5.77
CA PRO A 272 -7.90 8.24 6.94
C PRO A 272 -7.90 6.72 6.66
N ASN A 273 -7.13 5.96 7.45
CA ASN A 273 -6.78 4.58 7.17
C ASN A 273 -7.94 3.63 6.80
N LEU A 274 -8.91 3.45 7.70
CA LEU A 274 -10.03 2.53 7.47
C LEU A 274 -10.90 2.95 6.27
N TYR A 275 -11.09 4.25 6.06
CA TYR A 275 -11.88 4.76 4.93
C TYR A 275 -11.15 4.55 3.62
N GLY A 276 -9.83 4.81 3.61
CA GLY A 276 -8.96 4.52 2.49
C GLY A 276 -8.98 3.05 2.11
N ASP A 277 -8.96 2.14 3.10
CA ASP A 277 -9.06 0.69 2.87
C ASP A 277 -10.30 0.35 2.04
N ILE A 278 -11.47 0.74 2.54
CA ILE A 278 -12.76 0.37 1.95
C ILE A 278 -12.97 1.05 0.60
N VAL A 279 -12.78 2.37 0.52
CA VAL A 279 -13.09 3.14 -0.70
C VAL A 279 -12.15 2.76 -1.84
N THR A 280 -10.87 2.50 -1.56
CA THR A 280 -9.93 2.13 -2.62
C THR A 280 -10.15 0.72 -3.15
N ASP A 281 -10.63 -0.22 -2.32
CA ASP A 281 -11.04 -1.54 -2.78
C ASP A 281 -12.27 -1.45 -3.70
N VAL A 282 -13.27 -0.62 -3.35
CA VAL A 282 -14.42 -0.34 -4.24
C VAL A 282 -13.96 0.31 -5.55
N ALA A 283 -12.99 1.23 -5.50
CA ALA A 283 -12.44 1.87 -6.70
C ALA A 283 -11.69 0.88 -7.60
N ALA A 284 -10.91 -0.03 -7.02
CA ALA A 284 -10.21 -1.09 -7.74
C ALA A 284 -11.20 -2.09 -8.37
N GLU A 285 -12.28 -2.45 -7.68
CA GLU A 285 -13.33 -3.29 -8.25
C GLU A 285 -13.97 -2.61 -9.47
N TYR A 286 -14.24 -1.30 -9.39
CA TYR A 286 -14.80 -0.54 -10.52
C TYR A 286 -13.86 -0.51 -11.74
N GLN A 287 -12.55 -0.60 -11.55
CA GLN A 287 -11.56 -0.63 -12.63
C GLN A 287 -11.49 -1.97 -13.37
N GLY A 288 -11.89 -3.06 -12.72
CA GLY A 288 -11.70 -4.42 -13.23
C GLY A 288 -11.20 -5.44 -12.21
N GLY A 289 -11.24 -5.10 -10.92
CA GLY A 289 -10.94 -6.01 -9.82
C GLY A 289 -9.57 -5.80 -9.19
N LEU A 290 -9.42 -6.32 -7.97
CA LEU A 290 -8.23 -6.18 -7.12
C LEU A 290 -6.93 -6.67 -7.77
N GLY A 291 -7.01 -7.63 -8.70
CA GLY A 291 -5.85 -8.15 -9.43
C GLY A 291 -5.20 -7.14 -10.38
N THR A 292 -5.92 -6.08 -10.76
CA THR A 292 -5.44 -5.06 -11.69
C THR A 292 -4.71 -3.90 -11.02
N ALA A 293 -4.82 -3.79 -9.69
CA ALA A 293 -4.30 -2.67 -8.93
C ALA A 293 -2.96 -3.00 -8.24
N SER A 294 -2.03 -2.05 -8.27
CA SER A 294 -0.77 -2.08 -7.52
C SER A 294 -0.91 -1.26 -6.24
N SER A 295 -0.12 -1.58 -5.22
CA SER A 295 -0.06 -0.80 -3.97
C SER A 295 1.37 -0.33 -3.69
N SER A 296 1.50 0.99 -3.50
CA SER A 296 2.75 1.63 -3.13
C SER A 296 2.62 2.16 -1.71
N ASN A 297 3.40 1.64 -0.77
CA ASN A 297 3.45 2.13 0.61
C ASN A 297 4.69 3.02 0.74
N ILE A 298 4.48 4.32 0.90
CA ILE A 298 5.53 5.33 0.83
C ILE A 298 5.73 5.95 2.21
N GLY A 299 6.98 6.03 2.64
CA GLY A 299 7.43 6.82 3.78
C GLY A 299 8.46 7.87 3.36
N ASP A 300 9.02 8.56 4.35
CA ASP A 300 10.02 9.60 4.09
C ASP A 300 11.39 9.01 3.75
N GLN A 301 11.76 7.88 4.36
CA GLN A 301 13.09 7.26 4.21
C GLN A 301 13.09 5.98 3.38
N TYR A 302 11.93 5.32 3.28
CA TYR A 302 11.75 4.01 2.67
C TYR A 302 10.48 3.99 1.81
N ALA A 303 10.46 3.11 0.81
CA ALA A 303 9.26 2.80 0.02
C ALA A 303 9.11 1.28 -0.12
N LEU A 304 7.87 0.79 -0.13
CA LEU A 304 7.53 -0.63 -0.24
C LEU A 304 6.43 -0.82 -1.28
N PHE A 305 6.73 -1.54 -2.35
CA PHE A 305 5.82 -1.85 -3.43
C PHE A 305 5.32 -3.29 -3.31
N GLU A 306 4.03 -3.51 -3.49
CA GLU A 306 3.43 -4.83 -3.30
C GLU A 306 2.23 -5.08 -4.21
N ALA A 307 1.95 -6.37 -4.45
CA ALA A 307 0.67 -6.82 -4.96
C ALA A 307 -0.44 -6.59 -3.90
N ILE A 308 -1.66 -6.30 -4.33
CA ILE A 308 -2.81 -6.11 -3.43
C ILE A 308 -3.43 -7.45 -3.00
N HIS A 309 -3.33 -8.49 -3.83
CA HIS A 309 -3.95 -9.78 -3.55
C HIS A 309 -3.19 -10.59 -2.48
N GLY A 310 -3.88 -11.59 -1.92
CA GLY A 310 -3.30 -12.51 -0.94
C GLY A 310 -2.40 -13.60 -1.54
N VAL A 311 -2.05 -14.59 -0.72
CA VAL A 311 -1.08 -15.67 -1.00
C VAL A 311 -1.56 -16.75 -1.97
N GLY A 312 -2.82 -16.70 -2.42
CA GLY A 312 -3.33 -17.63 -3.43
C GLY A 312 -3.41 -19.10 -2.98
N ASN A 313 -3.78 -19.37 -1.71
CA ASN A 313 -3.83 -20.72 -1.12
C ASN A 313 -4.53 -21.76 -2.01
N PHE A 314 -5.63 -21.39 -2.67
CA PHE A 314 -6.34 -22.28 -3.58
C PHE A 314 -5.43 -22.77 -4.72
N LEU A 315 -4.69 -21.87 -5.37
CA LEU A 315 -3.79 -22.23 -6.47
C LEU A 315 -2.67 -23.12 -5.97
N VAL A 316 -2.10 -22.82 -4.80
CA VAL A 316 -1.04 -23.65 -4.19
C VAL A 316 -1.55 -25.07 -3.90
N GLN A 317 -2.70 -25.20 -3.23
CA GLN A 317 -3.29 -26.49 -2.84
C GLN A 317 -3.69 -27.36 -4.04
N HIS A 318 -4.00 -26.75 -5.19
CA HIS A 318 -4.39 -27.46 -6.41
C HIS A 318 -3.24 -27.65 -7.41
N ASN A 319 -1.99 -27.37 -7.01
CA ASN A 319 -0.80 -27.42 -7.86
C ASN A 319 -0.92 -26.54 -9.11
N ARG A 320 -1.36 -25.30 -8.89
CA ARG A 320 -1.62 -24.27 -9.92
C ARG A 320 -0.86 -22.95 -9.65
N ALA A 321 0.09 -22.92 -8.72
CA ALA A 321 0.81 -21.69 -8.37
C ALA A 321 1.54 -21.05 -9.57
N GLN A 322 2.04 -21.87 -10.50
CA GLN A 322 2.67 -21.43 -11.74
C GLN A 322 1.71 -20.76 -12.74
N TYR A 323 0.39 -20.90 -12.55
CA TYR A 323 -0.65 -20.25 -13.34
C TYR A 323 -1.19 -18.97 -12.67
N ALA A 324 -0.59 -18.55 -11.55
CA ALA A 324 -0.96 -17.29 -10.91
C ALA A 324 -0.66 -16.11 -11.84
N ASP A 325 -1.53 -15.11 -11.83
CA ASP A 325 -1.34 -13.88 -12.61
C ASP A 325 -0.24 -13.00 -11.98
N PRO A 326 0.89 -12.73 -12.68
CA PRO A 326 1.97 -11.92 -12.15
C PRO A 326 1.75 -10.40 -12.34
N CYS A 327 0.67 -9.98 -13.01
CA CYS A 327 0.48 -8.59 -13.44
C CYS A 327 0.47 -7.59 -12.28
N SER A 328 -0.13 -7.93 -11.13
CA SER A 328 -0.20 -7.05 -9.97
C SER A 328 1.19 -6.65 -9.46
N LEU A 329 2.10 -7.63 -9.37
CA LEU A 329 3.46 -7.44 -8.88
C LEU A 329 4.38 -6.86 -9.95
N ILE A 330 4.17 -7.20 -11.22
CA ILE A 330 4.82 -6.52 -12.36
C ILE A 330 4.46 -5.02 -12.35
N ARG A 331 3.19 -4.68 -12.15
CA ARG A 331 2.74 -3.28 -12.01
C ARG A 331 3.37 -2.60 -10.80
N ALA A 332 3.48 -3.30 -9.66
CA ALA A 332 4.18 -2.79 -8.48
C ALA A 332 5.68 -2.53 -8.76
N MET A 333 6.35 -3.37 -9.55
CA MET A 333 7.72 -3.09 -10.05
C MET A 333 7.75 -1.85 -10.94
N GLY A 334 6.76 -1.66 -11.80
CA GLY A 334 6.63 -0.42 -12.58
C GLY A 334 6.49 0.83 -11.72
N GLU A 335 5.70 0.76 -10.64
CA GLU A 335 5.59 1.85 -9.66
C GLU A 335 6.93 2.11 -8.96
N MET A 336 7.66 1.06 -8.59
CA MET A 336 9.00 1.16 -8.02
C MET A 336 9.97 1.84 -8.98
N ILE A 337 10.01 1.42 -10.24
CA ILE A 337 10.86 1.97 -11.31
C ILE A 337 10.60 3.47 -11.48
N ALA A 338 9.34 3.89 -11.51
CA ALA A 338 9.01 5.31 -11.57
C ALA A 338 9.42 6.08 -10.31
N HIS A 339 9.26 5.47 -9.13
CA HIS A 339 9.60 6.09 -7.86
C HIS A 339 11.09 6.42 -7.73
N ILE A 340 11.95 5.57 -8.30
CA ILE A 340 13.41 5.75 -8.29
C ILE A 340 13.93 6.60 -9.47
N GLY A 341 13.04 7.21 -10.25
CA GLY A 341 13.41 8.23 -11.25
C GLY A 341 13.27 7.82 -12.72
N TYR A 342 12.61 6.70 -13.03
CA TYR A 342 12.43 6.23 -14.42
C TYR A 342 10.95 6.12 -14.85
N PRO A 343 10.17 7.21 -14.79
CA PRO A 343 8.74 7.18 -15.12
C PRO A 343 8.45 6.78 -16.58
N GLU A 344 9.37 7.06 -17.51
CA GLU A 344 9.27 6.65 -18.91
C GLU A 344 9.32 5.13 -19.07
N LYS A 345 10.13 4.43 -18.28
CA LYS A 345 10.20 2.96 -18.28
C LYS A 345 8.93 2.33 -17.69
N LYS A 346 8.35 2.96 -16.67
CA LYS A 346 7.02 2.59 -16.19
C LYS A 346 5.98 2.75 -17.30
N GLN A 347 6.02 3.86 -18.05
CA GLN A 347 5.05 4.09 -19.13
C GLN A 347 5.18 3.02 -20.22
N GLN A 348 6.40 2.65 -20.63
CA GLN A 348 6.65 1.54 -21.55
C GLN A 348 6.04 0.23 -21.05
N LEU A 349 6.20 -0.08 -19.75
CA LEU A 349 5.60 -1.25 -19.14
C LEU A 349 4.07 -1.22 -19.16
N VAL A 350 3.47 -0.08 -18.84
CA VAL A 350 2.01 0.09 -18.87
C VAL A 350 1.48 -0.14 -20.28
N ASP A 351 2.10 0.45 -21.30
CA ASP A 351 1.68 0.32 -22.69
C ASP A 351 1.80 -1.14 -23.17
N ALA A 352 2.90 -1.81 -22.84
CA ALA A 352 3.09 -3.22 -23.17
C ALA A 352 2.09 -4.15 -22.45
N LEU A 353 1.79 -3.88 -21.17
CA LEU A 353 0.76 -4.61 -20.44
C LEU A 353 -0.63 -4.39 -21.06
N ASP A 354 -0.96 -3.18 -21.49
CA ASP A 354 -2.23 -2.90 -22.16
C ASP A 354 -2.33 -3.68 -23.50
N ILE A 355 -1.24 -3.79 -24.25
CA ILE A 355 -1.19 -4.65 -25.44
C ILE A 355 -1.45 -6.12 -25.06
N CYS A 356 -0.73 -6.61 -24.05
CA CYS A 356 -0.79 -8.01 -23.65
C CYS A 356 -2.13 -8.41 -23.03
N THR A 357 -2.79 -7.49 -22.31
CA THR A 357 -3.96 -7.79 -21.49
C THR A 357 -5.27 -7.21 -22.00
N ARG A 358 -5.24 -6.23 -22.92
CA ARG A 358 -6.47 -5.56 -23.43
C ARG A 358 -6.65 -5.72 -24.93
N THR A 359 -5.62 -5.50 -25.74
CA THR A 359 -5.77 -5.46 -27.20
C THR A 359 -5.40 -6.78 -27.89
N GLU A 360 -4.12 -7.16 -27.92
CA GLU A 360 -3.65 -8.34 -28.67
C GLU A 360 -4.02 -9.65 -27.95
N LYS A 361 -3.86 -9.71 -26.62
CA LYS A 361 -4.26 -10.88 -25.79
C LYS A 361 -3.82 -12.24 -26.33
N LYS A 362 -2.63 -12.33 -26.94
CA LYS A 362 -2.11 -13.57 -27.53
C LYS A 362 -1.95 -14.70 -26.51
N VAL A 363 -1.58 -14.35 -25.28
CA VAL A 363 -1.39 -15.28 -24.16
C VAL A 363 -2.30 -14.84 -23.02
N VAL A 364 -3.16 -15.74 -22.55
CA VAL A 364 -4.20 -15.42 -21.55
C VAL A 364 -3.99 -16.27 -20.29
N ILE A 365 -3.91 -15.60 -19.15
CA ILE A 365 -3.88 -16.25 -17.83
C ILE A 365 -5.32 -16.46 -17.37
N THR A 366 -5.71 -17.71 -17.15
CA THR A 366 -7.02 -18.09 -16.58
C THR A 366 -6.92 -18.53 -15.12
N THR A 367 -5.70 -18.68 -14.60
CA THR A 367 -5.38 -19.33 -13.30
C THR A 367 -5.71 -20.83 -13.22
N ASP A 368 -6.18 -21.42 -14.32
CA ASP A 368 -6.34 -22.86 -14.48
C ASP A 368 -5.29 -23.42 -15.46
N LYS A 369 -5.17 -24.74 -15.51
CA LYS A 369 -4.12 -25.47 -16.23
C LYS A 369 -4.27 -25.41 -17.75
N ASP A 370 -5.43 -24.97 -18.24
CA ASP A 370 -5.73 -24.73 -19.65
C ASP A 370 -5.34 -23.31 -20.11
N GLY A 371 -5.02 -22.42 -19.17
CA GLY A 371 -4.48 -21.09 -19.44
C GLY A 371 -2.96 -21.07 -19.45
N ALA A 372 -2.42 -19.89 -19.73
CA ALA A 372 -0.99 -19.66 -19.71
C ALA A 372 -0.43 -19.65 -18.28
N THR A 373 0.80 -20.12 -18.16
CA THR A 373 1.62 -19.93 -16.97
C THR A 373 2.06 -18.46 -16.84
N ALA A 374 2.44 -18.07 -15.62
CA ALA A 374 3.05 -16.77 -15.36
C ALA A 374 4.29 -16.54 -16.24
N ALA A 375 5.08 -17.59 -16.46
CA ALA A 375 6.29 -17.54 -17.28
C ALA A 375 5.97 -17.28 -18.77
N GLU A 376 5.04 -18.04 -19.36
CA GLU A 376 4.63 -17.86 -20.76
C GLU A 376 4.05 -16.46 -21.02
N PHE A 377 3.24 -15.94 -20.08
CA PHE A 377 2.75 -14.57 -20.18
C PHE A 377 3.89 -13.54 -20.10
N THR A 378 4.86 -13.78 -19.23
CA THR A 378 6.03 -12.90 -19.06
C THR A 378 6.92 -12.90 -20.30
N ASP A 379 7.10 -14.04 -20.96
CA ASP A 379 7.83 -14.12 -22.23
C ASP A 379 7.16 -13.27 -23.30
N TYR A 380 5.83 -13.39 -23.42
CA TYR A 380 5.05 -12.55 -24.34
C TYR A 380 5.15 -11.05 -24.01
N LEU A 381 5.15 -10.68 -22.73
CA LEU A 381 5.34 -9.30 -22.30
C LEU A 381 6.74 -8.77 -22.65
N LEU A 382 7.79 -9.57 -22.44
CA LEU A 382 9.16 -9.21 -22.79
C LEU A 382 9.34 -9.05 -24.30
N ASP A 383 8.76 -9.95 -25.10
CA ASP A 383 8.74 -9.84 -26.56
C ASP A 383 8.04 -8.55 -27.03
N THR A 384 7.00 -8.13 -26.30
CA THR A 384 6.27 -6.89 -26.58
C THR A 384 7.08 -5.66 -26.21
N LEU A 385 7.79 -5.69 -25.08
CA LEU A 385 8.70 -4.62 -24.63
C LEU A 385 9.95 -4.47 -25.50
N ALA A 386 10.34 -5.51 -26.24
CA ALA A 386 11.52 -5.50 -27.12
C ALA A 386 11.26 -4.88 -28.50
N LYS A 387 9.99 -4.68 -28.87
CA LYS A 387 9.57 -4.02 -30.11
C LYS A 387 9.50 -2.51 -29.91
#